data_AF-A0A959S0H6-F1
#
_entry.id   AF-A0A959S0H6-F1
#
_cell.length_a   1.000
_cell.length_b   1.000
_cell.length_c   1.000
_cell.angle_alpha   90.00
_cell.angle_beta   90.00
_cell.angle_gamma   90.00
#
_symmetry.space_group_name_H-M   'P 1'
#
loop_
_entity.id
_entity.type
_entity.pdbx_description
1 polymer ?
#
loop_
_entity_poly.entity_id
_entity_poly.type
_entity_poly.pdbx_seq_one_letter_code
_entity_poly.pdbx_strand_id
1 'polypeptide(L)'
;MKSKISIFIFSFLVLFVCCSEKENQSLNIKALPISAKIINEDLAGPNVLGDSDNFVWGASVIKGDDQKYHMFYSFWESGKDQPIFSDGWLLLSKIAYAVSEYPDRDFQFQKVILKGRIYEGDSTAWDAVSVHNPHIKKFSNKYYLYYTGSKDPGKQPPGSQGESLNKRNRIQQSQQIGVIEFANFND
;
A
#
# COMPACT_ATOMS: atom_id res chain seq x y z
N MET A 1 -31.49 58.68 -43.46
CA MET A 1 -32.43 57.83 -42.71
C MET A 1 -31.65 56.66 -42.09
N LYS A 2 -31.57 56.62 -40.76
CA LYS A 2 -31.24 55.48 -39.86
C LYS A 2 -29.94 54.72 -40.14
N SER A 3 -28.83 55.20 -39.56
CA SER A 3 -27.53 54.51 -39.51
C SER A 3 -27.50 53.48 -38.37
N LYS A 4 -27.02 52.29 -38.70
CA LYS A 4 -26.89 51.06 -37.91
C LYS A 4 -25.80 51.16 -36.83
N ILE A 5 -25.90 52.13 -35.91
CA ILE A 5 -24.90 52.34 -34.83
C ILE A 5 -25.35 51.79 -33.47
N SER A 6 -26.62 51.38 -33.33
CA SER A 6 -27.15 50.97 -32.02
C SER A 6 -26.93 49.50 -31.64
N ILE A 7 -26.58 48.61 -32.60
CA ILE A 7 -26.53 47.16 -32.33
C ILE A 7 -25.14 46.68 -31.88
N PHE A 8 -24.07 47.43 -32.16
CA PHE A 8 -22.71 47.03 -31.74
C PHE A 8 -22.41 47.33 -30.27
N ILE A 9 -23.12 48.26 -29.64
CA ILE A 9 -22.88 48.65 -28.24
C ILE A 9 -23.52 47.65 -27.27
N PHE A 10 -24.61 46.97 -27.65
CA PHE A 10 -25.26 45.99 -26.79
C PHE A 10 -24.54 44.63 -26.74
N SER A 11 -23.77 44.29 -27.78
CA SER A 11 -22.98 43.05 -27.81
C SER A 11 -21.67 43.13 -27.00
N PHE A 12 -21.19 44.34 -26.68
CA PHE A 12 -19.96 44.53 -25.91
C PHE A 12 -20.20 44.50 -24.39
N LEU A 13 -21.43 44.79 -23.95
CA LEU A 13 -21.79 44.82 -22.53
C LEU A 13 -21.99 43.42 -21.92
N VAL A 14 -22.32 42.41 -22.74
CA VAL A 14 -22.53 41.02 -22.27
C VAL A 14 -21.22 40.26 -22.06
N LEU A 15 -20.12 40.68 -22.72
CA LEU A 15 -18.81 40.04 -22.58
C LEU A 15 -18.08 40.40 -21.26
N PHE A 16 -18.50 41.46 -20.57
CA PHE A 16 -17.87 41.87 -19.29
C PHE A 16 -18.46 41.19 -18.05
N VAL A 17 -19.60 40.50 -18.16
CA VAL A 17 -20.31 39.91 -17.01
C VAL A 17 -19.83 38.47 -16.70
N CYS A 18 -19.00 37.86 -17.56
CA CYS A 18 -18.52 36.48 -17.34
C CYS A 18 -17.16 36.37 -16.64
N CYS A 19 -16.54 37.48 -16.24
CA CYS A 19 -15.42 37.43 -15.30
C CYS A 19 -15.98 37.27 -13.88
N SER A 20 -16.48 36.07 -13.58
CA SER A 20 -16.57 35.62 -12.20
C SER A 20 -15.15 35.64 -11.64
N GLU A 21 -14.92 36.48 -10.63
CA GLU A 21 -13.77 36.32 -9.75
C GLU A 21 -13.83 34.89 -9.23
N LYS A 22 -12.84 34.06 -9.60
CA LYS A 22 -12.62 32.80 -8.89
C LYS A 22 -12.22 33.20 -7.48
N GLU A 23 -13.16 33.10 -6.55
CA GLU A 23 -12.89 33.17 -5.13
C GLU A 23 -11.75 32.18 -4.86
N ASN A 24 -10.55 32.69 -4.57
CA ASN A 24 -9.43 31.88 -4.14
C ASN A 24 -9.77 31.40 -2.74
N GLN A 25 -10.55 30.31 -2.64
CA GLN A 25 -10.82 29.65 -1.38
C GLN A 25 -9.48 29.10 -0.88
N SER A 26 -8.88 29.82 0.08
CA SER A 26 -7.69 29.34 0.76
C SER A 26 -8.10 28.18 1.66
N LEU A 27 -7.62 26.99 1.33
CA LEU A 27 -7.80 25.81 2.18
C LEU A 27 -7.03 26.02 3.47
N ASN A 28 -7.75 26.29 4.57
CA ASN A 28 -7.16 26.34 5.90
C ASN A 28 -7.14 24.93 6.49
N ILE A 29 -6.04 24.21 6.28
CA ILE A 29 -5.84 22.86 6.81
C ILE A 29 -5.39 22.97 8.27
N LYS A 30 -6.29 22.61 9.20
CA LYS A 30 -5.95 22.49 10.63
C LYS A 30 -5.75 21.02 10.99
N ALA A 31 -4.61 20.71 11.61
CA ALA A 31 -4.40 19.39 12.19
C ALA A 31 -5.38 19.18 13.35
N LEU A 32 -6.10 18.06 13.33
CA LEU A 32 -6.91 17.61 14.46
C LEU A 32 -6.07 16.69 15.36
N PRO A 33 -6.39 16.59 16.66
CA PRO A 33 -5.81 15.58 17.53
C PRO A 33 -6.03 14.18 16.95
N ILE A 34 -5.02 13.31 17.09
CA ILE A 34 -5.17 11.90 16.75
C ILE A 34 -6.22 11.27 17.66
N SER A 35 -7.15 10.50 17.08
CA SER A 35 -8.13 9.72 17.85
C SER A 35 -7.48 8.43 18.35
N ALA A 36 -6.51 8.54 19.24
CA ALA A 36 -5.79 7.40 19.78
C ALA A 36 -5.35 7.65 21.23
N LYS A 37 -5.15 6.57 21.99
CA LYS A 37 -4.72 6.56 23.39
C LYS A 37 -3.67 5.49 23.59
N ILE A 38 -2.78 5.69 24.54
CA ILE A 38 -1.86 4.64 24.97
C ILE A 38 -2.58 3.74 25.98
N ILE A 39 -2.65 2.44 25.71
CA ILE A 39 -3.18 1.41 26.60
C ILE A 39 -2.09 0.35 26.74
N ASN A 40 -1.57 0.14 27.96
CA ASN A 40 -0.51 -0.84 28.23
C ASN A 40 0.72 -0.71 27.31
N GLU A 41 1.22 0.52 27.10
CA GLU A 41 2.34 0.85 26.20
C GLU A 41 2.00 0.81 24.69
N ASP A 42 0.82 0.32 24.30
CA ASP A 42 0.38 0.26 22.91
C ASP A 42 -0.50 1.45 22.50
N LEU A 43 -0.35 1.92 21.27
CA LEU A 43 -1.24 2.94 20.69
C LEU A 43 -2.55 2.29 20.23
N ALA A 44 -3.63 2.54 20.95
CA ALA A 44 -4.97 2.10 20.62
C ALA A 44 -5.80 3.23 20.00
N GLY A 45 -6.41 2.97 18.86
CA GLY A 45 -7.31 3.90 18.18
C GLY A 45 -8.08 3.20 17.06
N PRO A 46 -8.96 3.91 16.35
CA PRO A 46 -9.62 3.39 15.16
C PRO A 46 -8.59 2.90 14.15
N ASN A 47 -8.77 1.68 13.66
CA ASN A 47 -7.97 1.07 12.62
C ASN A 47 -8.90 0.28 11.68
N VAL A 48 -8.49 0.15 10.42
CA VAL A 48 -9.24 -0.62 9.41
C VAL A 48 -9.03 -2.12 9.61
N LEU A 49 -7.80 -2.49 9.96
CA LEU A 49 -7.37 -3.83 10.28
C LEU A 49 -6.17 -3.73 11.23
N GLY A 50 -6.25 -4.43 12.36
CA GLY A 50 -5.22 -4.49 13.38
C GLY A 50 -5.04 -5.91 13.88
N ASP A 51 -3.83 -6.22 14.31
CA ASP A 51 -3.42 -7.53 14.82
C ASP A 51 -2.53 -7.28 16.05
N SER A 52 -2.85 -7.89 17.19
CA SER A 52 -2.11 -7.65 18.43
C SER A 52 -0.71 -8.27 18.42
N ASP A 53 -0.53 -9.34 17.64
CA ASP A 53 0.68 -10.16 17.68
C ASP A 53 1.59 -9.87 16.48
N ASN A 54 1.14 -8.99 15.57
CA ASN A 54 1.83 -8.69 14.32
C ASN A 54 1.82 -7.20 14.01
N PHE A 55 2.89 -6.72 13.40
CA PHE A 55 2.84 -5.47 12.64
C PHE A 55 2.02 -5.68 11.38
N VAL A 56 1.18 -4.71 11.03
CA VAL A 56 0.39 -4.68 9.80
C VAL A 56 0.84 -3.48 8.96
N TRP A 57 1.10 -3.69 7.66
CA TRP A 57 1.57 -2.63 6.78
C TRP A 57 1.16 -2.84 5.31
N GLY A 58 1.17 -1.75 4.54
CA GLY A 58 1.13 -1.83 3.08
C GLY A 58 -0.14 -2.47 2.53
N ALA A 59 -1.28 -2.23 3.18
CA ALA A 59 -2.57 -2.77 2.74
C ALA A 59 -2.96 -2.22 1.36
N SER A 60 -3.46 -3.10 0.49
CA SER A 60 -4.02 -2.77 -0.81
C SER A 60 -5.37 -3.44 -0.96
N VAL A 61 -6.39 -2.65 -1.25
CA VAL A 61 -7.80 -3.07 -1.29
C VAL A 61 -8.35 -2.89 -2.70
N ILE A 62 -9.15 -3.86 -3.16
CA ILE A 62 -9.94 -3.75 -4.39
C ILE A 62 -11.35 -4.32 -4.20
N LYS A 63 -12.34 -3.75 -4.89
CA LYS A 63 -13.68 -4.33 -4.94
C LYS A 63 -13.71 -5.51 -5.92
N GLY A 64 -14.18 -6.66 -5.47
CA GLY A 64 -14.38 -7.86 -6.27
C GLY A 64 -15.66 -7.83 -7.09
N ASP A 65 -15.76 -8.73 -8.06
CA ASP A 65 -16.98 -8.92 -8.85
C ASP A 65 -18.13 -9.49 -7.99
N ASP A 66 -17.79 -10.15 -6.89
CA ASP A 66 -18.69 -10.60 -5.82
C ASP A 66 -19.25 -9.45 -4.94
N GLN A 67 -18.91 -8.20 -5.28
CA GLN A 67 -19.26 -6.97 -4.56
C GLN A 67 -18.60 -6.79 -3.19
N LYS A 68 -17.65 -7.64 -2.82
CA LYS A 68 -16.89 -7.52 -1.57
C LYS A 68 -15.59 -6.74 -1.77
N TYR A 69 -14.96 -6.36 -0.67
CA TYR A 69 -13.67 -5.71 -0.66
C TYR A 69 -12.60 -6.70 -0.22
N HIS A 70 -11.57 -6.84 -1.05
CA HIS A 70 -10.49 -7.79 -0.90
C HIS A 70 -9.22 -7.03 -0.56
N MET A 71 -8.70 -7.24 0.65
CA MET A 71 -7.47 -6.63 1.15
C MET A 71 -6.33 -7.64 1.10
N PHE A 72 -5.21 -7.22 0.51
CA PHE A 72 -3.91 -7.87 0.68
C PHE A 72 -3.04 -6.95 1.52
N TYR A 73 -2.35 -7.49 2.52
CA TYR A 73 -1.53 -6.68 3.40
C TYR A 73 -0.30 -7.44 3.85
N SER A 74 0.76 -6.69 4.16
CA SER A 74 1.97 -7.25 4.76
C SER A 74 1.75 -7.40 6.25
N PHE A 75 2.22 -8.51 6.81
CA PHE A 75 2.28 -8.69 8.24
C PHE A 75 3.50 -9.50 8.66
N TRP A 76 3.99 -9.23 9.87
CA TRP A 76 5.06 -9.99 10.52
C TRP A 76 4.96 -9.85 12.03
N GLU A 77 5.50 -10.84 12.73
CA GLU A 77 5.43 -10.96 14.18
C GLU A 77 6.01 -9.70 14.86
N SER A 78 5.29 -9.20 15.86
CA SER A 78 5.70 -8.08 16.72
C SER A 78 6.03 -8.56 18.13
N GLY A 79 6.50 -7.65 19.00
CA GLY A 79 6.80 -7.94 20.40
C GLY A 79 8.30 -7.98 20.74
N LYS A 80 8.59 -8.18 22.03
CA LYS A 80 9.94 -7.99 22.61
C LYS A 80 10.99 -8.96 22.08
N ASP A 81 10.57 -10.18 21.72
CA ASP A 81 11.45 -11.24 21.22
C ASP A 81 11.53 -11.28 19.69
N GLN A 82 10.87 -10.34 19.01
CA GLN A 82 10.87 -10.23 17.54
C GLN A 82 11.80 -9.11 17.07
N PRO A 83 12.31 -9.17 15.83
CA PRO A 83 12.99 -8.04 15.21
C PRO A 83 12.13 -6.77 15.28
N ILE A 84 12.77 -5.66 15.60
CA ILE A 84 12.13 -4.34 15.59
C ILE A 84 11.52 -4.03 14.22
N PHE A 85 10.55 -3.13 14.17
CA PHE A 85 9.83 -2.78 12.94
C PHE A 85 10.76 -2.57 11.74
N SER A 86 11.84 -1.79 11.89
CA SER A 86 12.77 -1.44 10.81
C SER A 86 13.50 -2.63 10.17
N ASP A 87 13.53 -3.77 10.84
CA ASP A 87 14.21 -4.98 10.41
C ASP A 87 13.21 -6.10 10.09
N GLY A 88 12.15 -6.23 10.90
CA GLY A 88 11.13 -7.27 10.77
C GLY A 88 10.44 -7.29 9.42
N TRP A 89 10.11 -6.11 8.85
CA TRP A 89 9.46 -6.04 7.53
C TRP A 89 10.31 -6.69 6.42
N LEU A 90 11.64 -6.62 6.53
CA LEU A 90 12.55 -7.16 5.54
C LEU A 90 12.83 -8.65 5.78
N LEU A 91 12.81 -9.10 7.02
CA LEU A 91 13.26 -10.43 7.43
C LEU A 91 12.14 -11.45 7.57
N LEU A 92 10.93 -11.01 7.93
CA LEU A 92 9.84 -11.87 8.40
C LEU A 92 8.51 -11.63 7.68
N SER A 93 8.43 -10.61 6.83
CA SER A 93 7.18 -10.23 6.18
C SER A 93 6.59 -11.34 5.32
N LYS A 94 5.28 -11.50 5.52
CA LYS A 94 4.37 -12.38 4.79
C LYS A 94 3.23 -11.52 4.25
N ILE A 95 2.50 -12.03 3.26
CA ILE A 95 1.30 -11.36 2.73
C ILE A 95 0.07 -12.17 3.14
N ALA A 96 -0.84 -11.51 3.82
CA ALA A 96 -2.14 -12.04 4.21
C ALA A 96 -3.26 -11.46 3.34
N TYR A 97 -4.39 -12.15 3.37
CA TYR A 97 -5.60 -11.82 2.64
C TYR A 97 -6.77 -11.71 3.63
N ALA A 98 -7.53 -10.63 3.52
CA ALA A 98 -8.74 -10.35 4.30
C ALA A 98 -9.88 -9.86 3.41
N VAL A 99 -11.11 -10.05 3.86
CA VAL A 99 -12.33 -9.67 3.11
C VAL A 99 -13.26 -8.86 3.99
N SER A 100 -13.92 -7.86 3.41
CA SER A 100 -14.97 -7.08 4.06
C SER A 100 -16.13 -6.80 3.10
N GLU A 101 -17.32 -6.55 3.66
CA GLU A 101 -18.43 -5.95 2.92
C GLU A 101 -18.25 -4.42 2.73
N TYR A 102 -17.26 -3.81 3.40
CA TYR A 102 -17.00 -2.38 3.43
C TYR A 102 -15.58 -2.03 2.95
N PRO A 103 -15.37 -0.86 2.33
CA PRO A 103 -14.05 -0.45 1.84
C PRO A 103 -13.05 -0.10 2.96
N ASP A 104 -13.52 0.18 4.17
CA ASP A 104 -12.76 0.91 5.20
C ASP A 104 -12.89 0.34 6.63
N ARG A 105 -13.52 -0.82 6.81
CA ARG A 105 -13.72 -1.46 8.13
C ARG A 105 -14.01 -2.94 8.01
N ASP A 106 -14.05 -3.63 9.14
CA ASP A 106 -14.54 -5.00 9.30
C ASP A 106 -13.85 -6.06 8.41
N PHE A 107 -12.61 -5.81 7.98
CA PHE A 107 -11.83 -6.79 7.23
C PHE A 107 -11.54 -8.02 8.10
N GLN A 108 -12.05 -9.17 7.67
CA GLN A 108 -11.84 -10.45 8.32
C GLN A 108 -10.69 -11.20 7.67
N PHE A 109 -9.68 -11.57 8.46
CA PHE A 109 -8.59 -12.43 8.01
C PHE A 109 -9.14 -13.73 7.38
N GLN A 110 -8.57 -14.12 6.24
CA GLN A 110 -8.92 -15.37 5.56
C GLN A 110 -7.76 -16.35 5.58
N LYS A 111 -6.59 -15.95 5.07
CA LYS A 111 -5.41 -16.81 4.96
C LYS A 111 -4.14 -15.99 4.75
N VAL A 112 -3.00 -16.61 5.07
CA VAL A 112 -1.69 -16.18 4.56
C VAL A 112 -1.55 -16.68 3.12
N ILE A 113 -1.34 -15.79 2.17
CA ILE A 113 -1.27 -16.15 0.74
C ILE A 113 0.16 -16.28 0.23
N LEU A 114 1.12 -15.55 0.81
CA LEU A 114 2.52 -15.63 0.43
C LEU A 114 3.42 -15.50 1.65
N LYS A 115 4.52 -16.23 1.62
CA LYS A 115 5.63 -16.20 2.57
C LYS A 115 6.92 -16.41 1.80
N GLY A 116 8.07 -16.09 2.40
CA GLY A 116 9.37 -16.38 1.76
C GLY A 116 9.49 -17.85 1.35
N ARG A 117 10.01 -18.12 0.16
CA ARG A 117 10.13 -19.49 -0.38
C ARG A 117 11.01 -20.42 0.46
N ILE A 118 11.83 -19.86 1.35
CA ILE A 118 12.61 -20.64 2.33
C ILE A 118 11.70 -21.49 3.23
N TYR A 119 10.49 -21.03 3.54
CA TYR A 119 9.50 -21.78 4.32
C TYR A 119 8.88 -22.96 3.55
N GLU A 120 9.24 -23.13 2.28
CA GLU A 120 8.87 -24.24 1.42
C GLU A 120 10.09 -25.06 0.98
N GLY A 121 11.26 -24.80 1.59
CA GLY A 121 12.50 -25.53 1.32
C GLY A 121 13.34 -24.98 0.17
N ASP A 122 12.95 -23.85 -0.43
CA ASP A 122 13.71 -23.21 -1.51
C ASP A 122 14.37 -21.91 -1.02
N SER A 123 15.61 -22.03 -0.56
CA SER A 123 16.44 -20.87 -0.17
C SER A 123 17.11 -20.17 -1.36
N THR A 124 16.96 -20.68 -2.59
CA THR A 124 17.62 -20.15 -3.79
C THR A 124 16.73 -19.20 -4.59
N ALA A 125 15.41 -19.28 -4.39
CA ALA A 125 14.43 -18.39 -4.97
C ALA A 125 14.76 -16.91 -4.71
N TRP A 126 14.33 -16.06 -5.64
CA TRP A 126 14.57 -14.61 -5.58
C TRP A 126 13.81 -13.94 -4.42
N ASP A 127 12.69 -14.54 -3.99
CA ASP A 127 11.83 -14.16 -2.87
C ASP A 127 11.95 -15.16 -1.70
N ALA A 128 13.12 -15.77 -1.52
CA ALA A 128 13.36 -16.77 -0.48
C ALA A 128 13.14 -16.23 0.95
N VAL A 129 13.52 -14.99 1.24
CA VAL A 129 13.51 -14.45 2.62
C VAL A 129 12.14 -13.88 2.99
N SER A 130 11.66 -12.90 2.23
CA SER A 130 10.43 -12.18 2.57
C SER A 130 9.66 -11.75 1.33
N VAL A 131 8.36 -11.55 1.54
CA VAL A 131 7.44 -10.92 0.59
C VAL A 131 6.72 -9.77 1.29
N HIS A 132 6.59 -8.62 0.64
CA HIS A 132 6.19 -7.38 1.29
C HIS A 132 5.53 -6.39 0.32
N ASN A 133 4.79 -5.41 0.86
CA ASN A 133 4.09 -4.32 0.15
C ASN A 133 3.26 -4.80 -1.05
N PRO A 134 2.18 -5.58 -0.81
CA PRO A 134 1.28 -5.97 -1.87
C PRO A 134 0.59 -4.75 -2.50
N HIS A 135 0.35 -4.83 -3.81
CA HIS A 135 -0.46 -3.88 -4.55
C HIS A 135 -1.36 -4.61 -5.54
N ILE A 136 -2.68 -4.51 -5.35
CA ILE A 136 -3.65 -5.20 -6.20
C ILE A 136 -4.26 -4.24 -7.23
N LYS A 137 -4.30 -4.67 -8.49
CA LYS A 137 -5.02 -4.00 -9.57
C LYS A 137 -5.79 -4.99 -10.43
N LYS A 138 -6.90 -4.52 -11.00
CA LYS A 138 -7.67 -5.24 -12.02
C LYS A 138 -7.43 -4.58 -13.37
N PHE A 139 -7.02 -5.37 -14.35
CA PHE A 139 -6.94 -4.94 -15.75
C PHE A 139 -7.77 -5.89 -16.58
N SER A 140 -8.75 -5.36 -17.32
CA SER A 140 -9.76 -6.16 -18.03
C SER A 140 -10.44 -7.16 -17.07
N ASN A 141 -10.33 -8.47 -17.33
CA ASN A 141 -11.00 -9.53 -16.57
C ASN A 141 -10.05 -10.27 -15.62
N LYS A 142 -8.88 -9.70 -15.30
CA LYS A 142 -7.89 -10.35 -14.44
C LYS A 142 -7.35 -9.42 -13.37
N TYR A 143 -6.94 -10.03 -12.26
CA TYR A 143 -6.33 -9.39 -11.12
C TYR A 143 -4.81 -9.62 -11.14
N TYR A 144 -4.08 -8.59 -10.76
CA TYR A 144 -2.63 -8.55 -10.72
C TYR A 144 -2.19 -8.09 -9.34
N LEU A 145 -1.65 -9.04 -8.55
CA LEU A 145 -1.07 -8.77 -7.25
C LEU A 145 0.43 -8.59 -7.41
N TYR A 146 0.87 -7.33 -7.39
CA TYR A 146 2.27 -6.98 -7.32
C TYR A 146 2.77 -7.06 -5.89
N TYR A 147 4.01 -7.48 -5.69
CA TYR A 147 4.64 -7.50 -4.36
C TYR A 147 6.15 -7.38 -4.51
N THR A 148 6.81 -6.93 -3.44
CA THR A 148 8.27 -7.00 -3.34
C THR A 148 8.69 -8.31 -2.71
N GLY A 149 9.77 -8.91 -3.21
CA GLY A 149 10.38 -10.11 -2.64
C GLY A 149 11.89 -9.92 -2.50
N SER A 150 12.52 -10.64 -1.59
CA SER A 150 13.96 -10.54 -1.35
C SER A 150 14.60 -11.90 -1.02
N LYS A 151 15.92 -11.96 -1.21
CA LYS A 151 16.78 -13.08 -0.78
C LYS A 151 18.05 -12.59 -0.11
N ASP A 152 18.71 -13.42 0.70
CA ASP A 152 20.09 -13.14 1.13
C ASP A 152 21.05 -13.68 0.06
N PRO A 153 21.79 -12.84 -0.69
CA PRO A 153 22.78 -13.31 -1.65
C PRO A 153 24.01 -13.94 -0.98
N GLY A 154 24.07 -13.99 0.36
CA GLY A 154 25.21 -14.51 1.12
C GLY A 154 26.31 -13.46 1.30
N LYS A 155 27.38 -13.83 2.00
CA LYS A 155 28.54 -12.94 2.18
C LYS A 155 29.16 -12.60 0.82
N GLN A 156 29.46 -11.33 0.61
CA GLN A 156 30.01 -10.85 -0.65
C GLN A 156 31.53 -11.08 -0.70
N PRO A 157 32.15 -11.16 -1.89
CA PRO A 157 33.58 -11.43 -2.02
C PRO A 157 34.45 -10.39 -1.31
N PRO A 158 35.61 -10.80 -0.74
CA PRO A 158 36.59 -9.86 -0.20
C PRO A 158 37.03 -8.82 -1.24
N GLY A 159 37.14 -7.55 -0.82
CA GLY A 159 37.45 -6.41 -1.67
C GLY A 159 36.28 -5.85 -2.50
N SER A 160 35.09 -6.47 -2.44
CA SER A 160 33.91 -5.93 -3.12
C SER A 160 33.27 -4.77 -2.34
N GLN A 161 32.49 -3.93 -3.03
CA GLN A 161 31.68 -2.88 -2.36
C GLN A 161 30.72 -3.45 -1.31
N GLY A 162 30.33 -4.73 -1.45
CA GLY A 162 29.41 -5.41 -0.56
C GLY A 162 30.05 -6.17 0.60
N GLU A 163 31.39 -6.21 0.70
CA GLU A 163 32.10 -7.03 1.70
C GLU A 163 31.68 -6.72 3.14
N SER A 164 31.52 -5.43 3.46
CA SER A 164 31.17 -4.95 4.80
C SER A 164 29.66 -4.94 5.09
N LEU A 165 28.81 -5.36 4.14
CA LEU A 165 27.37 -5.33 4.32
C LEU A 165 26.90 -6.41 5.31
N ASN A 166 26.22 -5.97 6.35
CA ASN A 166 25.49 -6.85 7.24
C ASN A 166 24.36 -7.59 6.50
N LYS A 167 23.82 -8.65 7.11
CA LYS A 167 22.77 -9.49 6.50
C LYS A 167 21.57 -8.68 6.03
N ARG A 168 21.07 -7.79 6.89
CA ARG A 168 19.93 -6.92 6.59
C ARG A 168 20.16 -6.11 5.31
N ASN A 169 21.29 -5.44 5.18
CA ASN A 169 21.58 -4.58 4.04
C ASN A 169 21.77 -5.38 2.74
N ARG A 170 22.34 -6.59 2.81
CA ARG A 170 22.41 -7.48 1.63
C ARG A 170 21.03 -7.89 1.13
N ILE A 171 20.11 -8.21 2.05
CA ILE A 171 18.73 -8.57 1.72
C ILE A 171 17.98 -7.36 1.16
N GLN A 172 18.16 -6.17 1.75
CA GLN A 172 17.49 -4.95 1.27
C GLN A 172 17.88 -4.62 -0.17
N GLN A 173 19.14 -4.85 -0.54
CA GLN A 173 19.64 -4.57 -1.89
C GLN A 173 19.23 -5.64 -2.91
N SER A 174 18.66 -6.77 -2.50
CA SER A 174 18.24 -7.85 -3.40
C SER A 174 16.77 -7.77 -3.80
N GLN A 175 16.04 -6.74 -3.33
CA GLN A 175 14.61 -6.60 -3.55
C GLN A 175 14.26 -6.54 -5.05
N GLN A 176 13.27 -7.34 -5.43
CA GLN A 176 12.68 -7.39 -6.76
C GLN A 176 11.16 -7.31 -6.65
N ILE A 177 10.49 -7.01 -7.76
CA ILE A 177 9.03 -6.98 -7.84
C ILE A 177 8.54 -8.22 -8.57
N GLY A 178 7.66 -8.99 -7.92
CA GLY A 178 6.90 -10.07 -8.52
C GLY A 178 5.47 -9.64 -8.84
N VAL A 179 4.80 -10.42 -9.69
CA VAL A 179 3.37 -10.27 -9.98
C VAL A 179 2.72 -11.64 -10.06
N ILE A 180 1.55 -11.77 -9.42
CA ILE A 180 0.67 -12.94 -9.56
C ILE A 180 -0.57 -12.50 -10.31
N GLU A 181 -0.90 -13.24 -11.37
CA GLU A 181 -2.11 -13.07 -12.15
C GLU A 181 -3.14 -14.13 -11.76
N PHE A 182 -4.38 -13.73 -11.52
CA PHE A 182 -5.49 -14.64 -11.22
C PHE A 182 -6.82 -14.10 -11.74
N ALA A 183 -7.81 -14.98 -11.91
CA ALA A 183 -9.10 -14.62 -12.52
C ALA A 183 -10.13 -14.21 -11.46
N ASN A 184 -10.16 -14.89 -10.32
CA ASN A 184 -11.10 -14.60 -9.24
C ASN A 184 -10.52 -14.97 -7.86
N PHE A 185 -11.14 -14.46 -6.79
CA PHE A 185 -10.64 -14.64 -5.42
C PHE A 185 -10.88 -16.02 -4.79
N ASN A 186 -11.53 -16.94 -5.52
CA ASN A 186 -11.68 -18.34 -5.09
C ASN A 186 -10.61 -19.26 -5.67
N ASP A 187 -9.79 -18.76 -6.61
CA ASP A 187 -8.61 -19.46 -7.14
C ASP A 187 -7.54 -19.64 -6.04
#